data_AF-A0AAW1S4J7-F1
#
_entry.id   AF-A0AAW1S4J7-F1
#
_cell.length_a   1.000
_cell.length_b   1.000
_cell.length_c   1.000
_cell.angle_alpha   90.00
_cell.angle_beta   90.00
_cell.angle_gamma   90.00
#
_symmetry.space_group_name_H-M   'P 1'
#
loop_
_entity.id
_entity.type
_entity.pdbx_description
1 polymer ?
#
loop_
_entity_poly.entity_id
_entity_poly.type
_entity_poly.pdbx_seq_one_letter_code
_entity_poly.pdbx_strand_id
1 'polypeptide(L)'
;MVGSHANLGSWVLADGPEMEWSPGDLWRADVALPAGGVYEYKYVLVGGGAGGRHALAWQRGNNSVLALNASETEAEVMDNWEGAPGAVVVVGGRAATREGQLLAWANEMEATIATQRSELRAVRMELAAMQEEVAQARQARVVLAQLQALRKQEAAALSEAQASNQVLRTQLVEATSAFHHALNIAQTLLAEAEEPGDNAIVC
;
A
#
# COMPACT_ATOMS: atom_id res chain seq x y z
N MET A 1 -39.42 20.33 -15.02
CA MET A 1 -38.65 20.44 -13.76
C MET A 1 -37.22 20.83 -14.09
N VAL A 2 -36.50 21.53 -13.20
CA VAL A 2 -35.06 21.83 -13.37
C VAL A 2 -34.30 21.66 -12.05
N GLY A 3 -32.98 21.48 -12.09
CA GLY A 3 -32.17 21.26 -10.90
C GLY A 3 -30.66 21.23 -11.14
N SER A 4 -29.90 20.85 -10.11
CA SER A 4 -28.44 20.96 -10.08
C SER A 4 -27.70 19.94 -10.96
N HIS A 5 -28.29 18.77 -11.19
CA HIS A 5 -27.69 17.71 -12.01
C HIS A 5 -27.92 17.94 -13.51
N ALA A 6 -27.05 17.38 -14.36
CA ALA A 6 -27.18 17.47 -15.82
C ALA A 6 -28.52 16.89 -16.33
N ASN A 7 -28.96 15.76 -15.78
CA ASN A 7 -30.28 15.17 -16.12
C ASN A 7 -31.47 15.96 -15.55
N LEU A 8 -31.20 16.97 -14.71
CA LEU A 8 -32.17 17.98 -14.27
C LEU A 8 -31.98 19.30 -15.01
N GLY A 9 -31.16 19.33 -16.07
CA GLY A 9 -30.92 20.50 -16.90
C GLY A 9 -29.92 21.50 -16.36
N SER A 10 -29.24 21.24 -15.23
CA SER A 10 -28.25 22.17 -14.64
C SER A 10 -28.78 23.62 -14.50
N TRP A 11 -30.03 23.75 -14.05
CA TRP A 11 -30.79 25.01 -13.94
C TRP A 11 -31.12 25.73 -15.25
N VAL A 12 -30.92 25.08 -16.40
CA VAL A 12 -31.32 25.57 -17.73
C VAL A 12 -32.72 25.05 -18.07
N LEU A 13 -33.68 25.96 -18.26
CA LEU A 13 -35.09 25.62 -18.52
C LEU A 13 -35.31 24.76 -19.77
N ALA A 14 -34.48 24.96 -20.80
CA ALA A 14 -34.57 24.20 -22.05
C ALA A 14 -34.13 22.74 -21.89
N ASP A 15 -33.24 22.47 -20.93
CA ASP A 15 -32.60 21.16 -20.73
C ASP A 15 -33.22 20.37 -19.58
N GLY A 16 -34.18 20.97 -18.86
CA GLY A 16 -34.91 20.33 -17.79
C GLY A 16 -35.91 19.28 -18.29
N PRO A 17 -36.10 18.17 -17.56
CA PRO A 17 -37.08 17.15 -17.91
C PRO A 17 -38.49 17.73 -17.94
N GLU A 18 -39.22 17.42 -19.00
CA GLU A 18 -40.64 17.74 -19.14
C GLU A 18 -41.48 16.75 -18.34
N MET A 19 -42.54 17.24 -17.70
CA MET A 19 -43.41 16.41 -16.87
C MET A 19 -44.71 16.13 -17.62
N GLU A 20 -45.20 14.92 -17.50
CA GLU A 20 -46.46 14.49 -18.10
C GLU A 20 -47.61 14.75 -17.12
N TRP A 21 -48.65 15.45 -17.59
CA TRP A 21 -49.88 15.64 -16.83
C TRP A 21 -50.78 14.41 -16.92
N SER A 22 -51.42 14.07 -15.80
CA SER A 22 -52.42 13.03 -15.70
C SER A 22 -53.63 13.52 -14.87
N PRO A 23 -54.80 12.87 -15.00
CA PRO A 23 -56.00 13.26 -14.28
C PRO A 23 -55.77 13.40 -12.76
N GLY A 24 -56.34 14.47 -12.18
CA GLY A 24 -56.12 14.81 -10.76
C GLY A 24 -54.98 15.78 -10.52
N ASP A 25 -54.55 16.53 -11.54
CA ASP A 25 -53.46 17.53 -11.48
C ASP A 25 -52.11 16.93 -11.04
N LEU A 26 -51.91 15.67 -11.40
CA LEU A 26 -50.69 14.92 -11.13
C LEU A 26 -49.73 15.07 -12.30
N TRP A 27 -48.56 15.63 -12.01
CA TRP A 27 -47.45 15.76 -12.95
C TRP A 27 -46.37 14.75 -12.58
N ARG A 28 -45.90 13.95 -13.54
CA ARG A 28 -44.86 12.93 -13.32
C ARG A 28 -43.71 13.08 -14.30
N ALA A 29 -42.50 12.78 -13.84
CA ALA A 29 -41.34 12.56 -14.69
C ALA A 29 -40.42 11.52 -14.03
N ASP A 30 -39.82 10.66 -14.84
CA ASP A 30 -38.80 9.72 -14.40
C ASP A 30 -37.43 10.29 -14.75
N VAL A 31 -36.52 10.36 -13.78
CA VAL A 31 -35.19 10.95 -13.95
C VAL A 31 -34.13 10.00 -13.42
N ALA A 32 -33.20 9.59 -14.29
CA ALA A 32 -32.03 8.84 -13.85
C ALA A 32 -31.05 9.78 -13.15
N LEU A 33 -30.73 9.51 -11.88
CA LEU A 33 -29.73 10.24 -11.11
C LEU A 33 -28.68 9.27 -10.55
N PRO A 34 -27.40 9.68 -10.44
CA PRO A 34 -26.42 8.86 -9.76
C PRO A 34 -26.80 8.62 -8.29
N ALA A 35 -26.64 7.38 -7.82
CA ALA A 35 -26.81 7.03 -6.41
C ALA A 35 -25.71 7.68 -5.55
N GLY A 36 -25.97 7.84 -4.25
CA GLY A 36 -24.99 8.38 -3.29
C GLY A 36 -24.83 9.92 -3.32
N GLY A 37 -25.68 10.63 -4.06
CA GLY A 37 -25.60 12.08 -4.26
C GLY A 37 -26.69 12.87 -3.55
N VAL A 38 -26.48 14.19 -3.45
CA VAL A 38 -27.49 15.16 -3.02
C VAL A 38 -27.78 16.11 -4.17
N TYR A 39 -29.05 16.27 -4.51
CA TYR A 39 -29.52 17.02 -5.67
C TYR A 39 -30.49 18.10 -5.24
N GLU A 40 -30.38 19.27 -5.88
CA GLU A 40 -31.37 20.32 -5.76
C GLU A 40 -32.24 20.35 -7.00
N TYR A 41 -33.53 20.61 -6.84
CA TYR A 41 -34.47 20.77 -7.95
C TYR A 41 -35.63 21.68 -7.59
N LYS A 42 -36.34 22.11 -8.63
CA LYS A 42 -37.52 22.95 -8.53
C LYS A 42 -38.48 22.73 -9.70
N TYR A 43 -39.77 22.89 -9.42
CA TYR A 43 -40.80 22.89 -10.46
C TYR A 43 -40.97 24.30 -11.05
N VAL A 44 -41.28 24.35 -12.34
CA VAL A 44 -41.44 25.59 -13.10
C VAL A 44 -42.52 25.37 -14.15
N LEU A 45 -43.47 26.30 -14.22
CA LEU A 45 -44.41 26.38 -15.34
C LEU A 45 -43.72 27.16 -16.44
N VAL A 46 -43.70 26.60 -17.64
CA VAL A 46 -42.97 27.14 -18.78
C VAL A 46 -43.96 27.55 -19.86
N GLY A 47 -43.77 28.75 -20.41
CA GLY A 47 -44.51 29.27 -21.54
C GLY A 47 -43.75 29.03 -22.84
N GLY A 48 -44.46 28.64 -23.90
CA GLY A 48 -43.91 28.53 -25.24
C GLY A 48 -44.24 29.77 -26.10
N GLY A 49 -43.24 30.30 -26.80
CA GLY A 49 -43.39 31.38 -27.78
C GLY A 49 -42.18 31.48 -28.71
N ALA A 50 -42.21 32.45 -29.65
CA ALA A 50 -41.19 32.61 -30.70
C ALA A 50 -39.75 32.87 -30.17
N GLY A 51 -39.60 33.18 -28.88
CA GLY A 51 -38.31 33.41 -28.21
C GLY A 51 -37.79 32.24 -27.36
N GLY A 52 -38.41 31.05 -27.44
CA GLY A 52 -38.03 29.88 -26.65
C GLY A 52 -38.81 29.72 -25.34
N ARG A 53 -38.38 28.73 -24.53
CA ARG A 53 -38.98 28.41 -23.24
C ARG A 53 -38.60 29.48 -22.21
N HIS A 54 -39.60 30.11 -21.59
CA HIS A 54 -39.41 31.05 -20.48
C HIS A 54 -40.26 30.64 -19.28
N ALA A 55 -39.77 30.92 -18.08
CA ALA A 55 -40.50 30.63 -16.85
C ALA A 55 -41.70 31.57 -16.70
N LEU A 56 -42.92 31.00 -16.64
CA LEU A 56 -44.15 31.72 -16.31
C LEU A 56 -44.31 31.85 -14.80
N ALA A 57 -44.02 30.77 -14.07
CA ALA A 57 -44.05 30.75 -12.61
C ALA A 57 -43.08 29.69 -12.08
N TRP A 58 -42.41 30.02 -10.98
CA TRP A 58 -41.61 29.07 -10.22
C TRP A 58 -42.44 28.50 -9.08
N GLN A 59 -42.16 27.25 -8.71
CA GLN A 59 -42.63 26.67 -7.45
C GLN A 59 -42.34 27.65 -6.30
N ARG A 60 -43.28 27.72 -5.36
CA ARG A 60 -43.11 28.55 -4.16
C ARG A 60 -42.06 27.95 -3.23
N GLY A 61 -41.52 28.79 -2.34
CA GLY A 61 -40.52 28.39 -1.36
C GLY A 61 -39.11 28.20 -1.92
N ASN A 62 -38.26 27.52 -1.15
CA ASN A 62 -36.87 27.23 -1.48
C ASN A 62 -36.76 26.10 -2.51
N ASN A 63 -35.54 25.86 -3.00
CA ASN A 63 -35.25 24.67 -3.79
C ASN A 63 -35.50 23.41 -2.93
N SER A 64 -35.99 22.37 -3.58
CA SER A 64 -36.16 21.07 -2.96
C SER A 64 -34.84 20.31 -2.99
N VAL A 65 -34.51 19.61 -1.91
CA VAL A 65 -33.29 18.80 -1.78
C VAL A 65 -33.67 17.33 -1.74
N LEU A 66 -33.04 16.51 -2.59
CA LEU A 66 -33.18 15.05 -2.61
C LEU A 66 -31.80 14.43 -2.34
N ALA A 67 -31.70 13.67 -1.26
CA ALA A 67 -30.52 12.86 -0.96
C ALA A 67 -30.81 11.40 -1.33
N LEU A 68 -29.90 10.80 -2.09
CA LEU A 68 -29.95 9.39 -2.47
C LEU A 68 -28.76 8.67 -1.87
N ASN A 69 -28.99 7.54 -1.21
CA ASN A 69 -27.91 6.69 -0.70
C ASN A 69 -27.29 5.87 -1.83
N ALA A 70 -26.07 5.37 -1.63
CA ALA A 70 -25.34 4.62 -2.66
C ALA A 70 -25.99 3.26 -3.00
N SER A 71 -26.78 2.72 -2.07
CA SER A 71 -27.48 1.44 -2.22
C SER A 71 -28.87 1.59 -2.87
N GLU A 72 -29.35 2.81 -3.03
CA GLU A 72 -30.69 3.09 -3.56
C GLU A 72 -30.69 3.01 -5.08
N THR A 73 -31.63 2.24 -5.62
CA THR A 73 -31.78 2.03 -7.07
C THR A 73 -33.01 2.73 -7.63
N GLU A 74 -34.00 3.01 -6.78
CA GLU A 74 -35.25 3.67 -7.14
C GLU A 74 -35.77 4.46 -5.93
N ALA A 75 -36.27 5.66 -6.19
CA ALA A 75 -36.90 6.53 -5.21
C ALA A 75 -38.10 7.24 -5.85
N GLU A 76 -39.25 7.19 -5.18
CA GLU A 76 -40.44 7.94 -5.60
C GLU A 76 -40.55 9.21 -4.74
N VAL A 77 -40.72 10.36 -5.39
CA VAL A 77 -40.87 11.64 -4.69
C VAL A 77 -42.25 12.21 -4.98
N MET A 78 -43.04 12.37 -3.92
CA MET A 78 -44.38 12.95 -3.95
C MET A 78 -44.33 14.37 -3.39
N ASP A 79 -44.58 15.35 -4.25
CA ASP A 79 -44.43 16.78 -3.93
C ASP A 79 -45.71 17.60 -4.13
N ASN A 80 -45.62 18.87 -3.74
CA ASN A 80 -46.66 19.86 -3.96
C ASN A 80 -46.10 21.16 -4.57
N TRP A 81 -46.92 21.83 -5.37
CA TRP A 81 -46.58 23.09 -6.02
C TRP A 81 -46.34 24.26 -5.06
N GLU A 82 -47.02 24.25 -3.90
CA GLU A 82 -46.91 25.32 -2.90
C GLU A 82 -45.54 25.33 -2.18
N GLY A 83 -44.72 24.30 -2.36
CA GLY A 83 -43.45 24.15 -1.64
C GLY A 83 -43.66 24.02 -0.13
N ALA A 84 -44.86 23.60 0.29
CA ALA A 84 -45.21 23.40 1.68
C ALA A 84 -44.60 22.08 2.20
N PRO A 85 -44.36 21.96 3.51
CA PRO A 85 -44.01 20.69 4.14
C PRO A 85 -45.05 19.61 3.81
N GLY A 86 -44.62 18.35 3.76
CA GLY A 86 -45.48 17.22 3.37
C GLY A 86 -45.05 16.51 2.10
N ALA A 87 -43.93 16.93 1.50
CA ALA A 87 -43.23 16.12 0.52
C ALA A 87 -42.81 14.78 1.13
N VAL A 88 -43.05 13.70 0.40
CA VAL A 88 -42.71 12.34 0.82
C VAL A 88 -41.73 11.75 -0.19
N VAL A 89 -40.64 11.20 0.32
CA VAL A 89 -39.71 10.37 -0.45
C VAL A 89 -39.95 8.93 -0.01
N VAL A 90 -40.23 8.05 -0.97
CA VAL A 90 -40.42 6.62 -0.76
C VAL A 90 -39.25 5.88 -1.37
N VAL A 91 -38.46 5.20 -0.54
CA VAL A 91 -37.33 4.37 -0.96
C VAL A 91 -37.52 2.97 -0.39
N GLY A 92 -37.50 1.94 -1.24
CA GLY A 92 -37.65 0.55 -0.80
C GLY A 92 -38.92 0.29 0.04
N GLY A 93 -40.00 1.02 -0.25
CA GLY A 93 -41.28 0.95 0.48
C GLY A 93 -41.33 1.74 1.79
N ARG A 94 -40.27 2.47 2.16
CA ARG A 94 -40.24 3.33 3.35
C ARG A 94 -40.45 4.78 2.97
N ALA A 95 -41.50 5.39 3.52
CA ALA A 95 -41.78 6.81 3.39
C ALA A 95 -41.00 7.64 4.43
N ALA A 96 -40.40 8.73 3.99
CA ALA A 96 -39.75 9.75 4.81
C ALA A 96 -40.00 11.16 4.24
N THR A 97 -39.78 12.20 5.04
CA THR A 97 -39.68 13.56 4.46
C THR A 97 -38.33 13.74 3.80
N ARG A 98 -38.20 14.76 2.93
CA ARG A 98 -36.91 15.08 2.30
C ARG A 98 -35.82 15.41 3.33
N GLU A 99 -36.17 16.16 4.37
CA GLU A 99 -35.25 16.49 5.46
C GLU A 99 -34.85 15.24 6.24
N GLY A 100 -35.81 14.33 6.50
CA GLY A 100 -35.53 13.04 7.13
C GLY A 100 -34.60 12.17 6.30
N GLN A 101 -34.80 12.13 4.99
CA GLN A 101 -33.92 11.42 4.04
C GLN A 101 -32.53 12.04 3.99
N LEU A 102 -32.42 13.37 3.96
CA LEU A 102 -31.13 14.08 3.98
C LEU A 102 -30.36 13.84 5.28
N LEU A 103 -31.04 13.83 6.43
CA LEU A 103 -30.42 13.49 7.72
C LEU A 103 -29.98 12.03 7.76
N ALA A 104 -30.77 11.11 7.22
CA ALA A 104 -30.38 9.69 7.13
C ALA A 104 -29.12 9.52 6.28
N TRP A 105 -29.08 10.15 5.10
CA TRP A 105 -27.91 10.17 4.22
C TRP A 105 -26.67 10.74 4.92
N ALA A 106 -26.82 11.85 5.64
CA ALA A 106 -25.71 12.48 6.37
C ALA A 106 -25.14 11.54 7.45
N ASN A 107 -26.01 10.88 8.22
CA ASN A 107 -25.60 9.91 9.24
C ASN A 107 -24.88 8.69 8.63
N GLU A 108 -25.36 8.18 7.49
CA GLU A 108 -24.72 7.06 6.78
C GLU A 108 -23.34 7.46 6.25
N MET A 109 -23.22 8.67 5.70
CA MET A 109 -21.94 9.21 5.22
C MET A 109 -20.94 9.37 6.37
N GLU A 110 -21.36 9.91 7.51
CA GLU A 110 -20.52 10.02 8.72
C GLU A 110 -20.04 8.66 9.21
N ALA A 111 -20.94 7.67 9.28
CA ALA A 111 -20.60 6.30 9.66
C ALA A 111 -19.58 5.67 8.69
N THR A 112 -19.77 5.86 7.38
CA THR A 112 -18.86 5.36 6.35
C THR A 112 -17.46 5.98 6.48
N ILE A 113 -17.40 7.31 6.68
CA ILE A 113 -16.12 8.02 6.87
C ILE A 113 -15.42 7.56 8.15
N ALA A 114 -16.17 7.32 9.24
CA ALA A 114 -15.60 6.81 10.49
C ALA A 114 -14.95 5.43 10.30
N THR A 115 -15.63 4.52 9.59
CA THR A 115 -15.10 3.20 9.25
C THR A 115 -13.84 3.29 8.40
N GLN A 116 -13.87 4.06 7.30
CA GLN A 116 -12.73 4.25 6.42
C GLN A 116 -11.51 4.85 7.14
N ARG A 117 -11.73 5.79 8.06
CA ARG A 117 -10.66 6.36 8.90
C ARG A 117 -10.07 5.33 9.86
N SER A 118 -10.88 4.41 10.38
CA SER A 118 -10.40 3.32 11.22
C SER A 118 -9.53 2.35 10.43
N GLU A 119 -10.01 1.92 9.26
CA GLU A 119 -9.29 1.02 8.36
C GLU A 119 -7.98 1.62 7.87
N LEU A 120 -8.00 2.90 7.46
CA LEU A 120 -6.79 3.60 7.04
C LEU A 120 -5.73 3.66 8.15
N ARG A 121 -6.15 3.82 9.41
CA ARG A 121 -5.22 3.79 10.55
C ARG A 121 -4.64 2.40 10.74
N ALA A 122 -5.45 1.34 10.65
CA ALA A 122 -4.98 -0.04 10.75
C ALA A 122 -3.94 -0.37 9.67
N VAL A 123 -4.26 -0.07 8.40
CA VAL A 123 -3.35 -0.30 7.26
C VAL A 123 -2.06 0.49 7.40
N ARG A 124 -2.12 1.73 7.90
CA ARG A 124 -0.91 2.53 8.15
C ARG A 124 -0.02 1.94 9.23
N MET A 125 -0.60 1.40 10.31
CA MET A 125 0.17 0.73 11.36
C MET A 125 0.82 -0.55 10.84
N GLU A 126 0.08 -1.35 10.07
CA GLU A 126 0.61 -2.57 9.44
C GLU A 126 1.74 -2.25 8.45
N LEU A 127 1.58 -1.23 7.61
CA LEU A 127 2.62 -0.77 6.70
C LEU A 127 3.89 -0.33 7.44
N ALA A 128 3.75 0.39 8.55
CA ALA A 128 4.89 0.81 9.36
C ALA A 128 5.63 -0.39 9.96
N ALA A 129 4.91 -1.39 10.48
CA ALA A 129 5.50 -2.62 11.01
C ALA A 129 6.26 -3.40 9.90
N MET A 130 5.67 -3.54 8.72
CA MET A 130 6.30 -4.22 7.58
C MET A 130 7.56 -3.48 7.10
N GLN A 131 7.53 -2.14 7.10
CA GLN A 131 8.72 -1.34 6.75
C GLN A 131 9.86 -1.55 7.75
N GLU A 132 9.54 -1.66 9.04
CA GLU A 132 10.53 -1.95 10.08
C GLU A 132 11.11 -3.36 9.92
N GLU A 133 10.29 -4.38 9.68
CA GLU A 133 10.76 -5.74 9.41
C GLU A 133 11.69 -5.80 8.18
N VAL A 134 11.33 -5.10 7.11
CA VAL A 134 12.19 -5.00 5.92
C VAL A 134 13.52 -4.32 6.24
N ALA A 135 13.52 -3.27 7.08
CA ALA A 135 14.75 -2.61 7.50
C ALA A 135 15.63 -3.54 8.34
N GLN A 136 15.05 -4.28 9.28
CA GLN A 136 15.77 -5.27 10.10
C GLN A 136 16.34 -6.41 9.24
N ALA A 137 15.55 -6.94 8.29
CA ALA A 137 16.00 -7.99 7.38
C ALA A 137 17.16 -7.52 6.49
N ARG A 138 17.15 -6.26 6.05
CA ARG A 138 18.27 -5.65 5.31
C ARG A 138 19.52 -5.56 6.19
N GLN A 139 19.40 -5.11 7.43
CA GLN A 139 20.53 -5.05 8.37
C GLN A 139 21.11 -6.44 8.66
N ALA A 140 20.25 -7.44 8.92
CA ALA A 140 20.67 -8.81 9.14
C ALA A 140 21.43 -9.41 7.94
N ARG A 141 20.98 -9.12 6.71
CA ARG A 141 21.68 -9.54 5.47
C ARG A 141 23.09 -8.92 5.38
N VAL A 142 23.24 -7.64 5.73
CA VAL A 142 24.55 -6.97 5.73
C VAL A 142 25.48 -7.60 6.76
N VAL A 143 25.01 -7.82 8.00
CA VAL A 143 25.81 -8.48 9.06
C VAL A 143 26.20 -9.90 8.65
N LEU A 144 25.28 -10.67 8.07
CA LEU A 144 25.57 -12.02 7.60
C LEU A 144 26.65 -12.02 6.52
N ALA A 145 26.59 -11.09 5.57
CA ALA A 145 27.61 -10.96 4.53
C ALA A 145 28.99 -10.61 5.11
N GLN A 146 29.05 -9.72 6.11
CA GLN A 146 30.29 -9.39 6.81
C GLN A 146 30.87 -10.59 7.57
N LEU A 147 30.05 -11.34 8.29
CA LEU A 147 30.48 -12.55 9.00
C LEU A 147 31.01 -13.62 8.04
N GLN A 148 30.36 -13.79 6.89
CA GLN A 148 30.84 -14.71 5.86
C GLN A 148 32.19 -14.27 5.28
N ALA A 149 32.40 -12.98 5.07
CA ALA A 149 33.68 -12.44 4.61
C ALA A 149 34.79 -12.66 5.65
N LEU A 150 34.50 -12.40 6.93
CA LEU A 150 35.46 -12.61 8.02
C LEU A 150 35.84 -14.08 8.18
N ARG A 151 34.87 -15.01 8.15
CA ARG A 151 35.15 -16.45 8.17
C ARG A 151 36.01 -16.90 7.01
N LYS A 152 35.83 -16.33 5.81
CA LYS A 152 36.68 -16.64 4.65
C LYS A 152 38.12 -16.16 4.88
N GLN A 153 38.31 -14.99 5.48
CA GLN A 153 39.64 -14.47 5.83
C GLN A 153 40.32 -15.34 6.90
N GLU A 154 39.60 -15.69 7.96
CA GLU A 154 40.12 -16.58 9.02
C GLU A 154 40.52 -17.95 8.46
N ALA A 155 39.70 -18.54 7.59
CA ALA A 155 40.01 -19.81 6.94
C ALA A 155 41.26 -19.72 6.05
N ALA A 156 41.42 -18.62 5.31
CA ALA A 156 42.60 -18.38 4.49
C ALA A 156 43.88 -18.24 5.36
N ALA A 157 43.81 -17.43 6.42
CA ALA A 157 44.93 -17.23 7.35
C ALA A 157 45.33 -18.52 8.06
N LEU A 158 44.35 -19.34 8.48
CA LEU A 158 44.61 -20.65 9.07
C LEU A 158 45.34 -21.58 8.08
N SER A 159 44.88 -21.61 6.82
CA SER A 159 45.53 -22.42 5.78
C SER A 159 46.97 -21.98 5.53
N GLU A 160 47.24 -20.67 5.51
CA GLU A 160 48.59 -20.13 5.31
C GLU A 160 49.52 -20.45 6.50
N ALA A 161 49.01 -20.33 7.73
CA ALA A 161 49.75 -20.67 8.94
C ALA A 161 50.07 -22.17 9.03
N GLN A 162 49.15 -23.04 8.56
CA GLN A 162 49.37 -24.47 8.46
C GLN A 162 50.47 -24.80 7.44
N ALA A 163 50.43 -24.17 6.26
CA ALA A 163 51.47 -24.35 5.25
C ALA A 163 52.85 -23.90 5.77
N SER A 164 52.92 -22.74 6.44
CA SER A 164 54.16 -22.24 7.05
C SER A 164 54.70 -23.19 8.14
N ASN A 165 53.83 -23.69 9.02
CA ASN A 165 54.22 -24.68 10.02
C ASN A 165 54.75 -25.97 9.40
N GLN A 166 54.16 -26.42 8.29
CA GLN A 166 54.62 -27.60 7.60
C GLN A 166 56.03 -27.41 7.03
N VAL A 167 56.30 -26.25 6.41
CA VAL A 167 57.64 -25.89 5.91
C VAL A 167 58.66 -25.80 7.04
N LEU A 168 58.32 -25.14 8.15
CA LEU A 168 59.21 -25.05 9.31
C LEU A 168 59.51 -26.43 9.91
N ARG A 169 58.51 -27.31 9.99
CA ARG A 169 58.71 -28.69 10.45
C ARG A 169 59.64 -29.46 9.52
N THR A 170 59.48 -29.33 8.20
CA THR A 170 60.39 -29.98 7.24
C THR A 170 61.83 -29.46 7.37
N GLN A 171 62.02 -28.14 7.47
CA GLN A 171 63.34 -27.54 7.67
C GLN A 171 63.98 -27.96 8.99
N LEU A 172 63.21 -28.07 10.07
CA LEU A 172 63.70 -28.54 11.36
C LEU A 172 64.21 -29.99 11.26
N VAL A 173 63.46 -30.87 10.60
CA VAL A 173 63.85 -32.27 10.37
C VAL A 173 65.13 -32.35 9.53
N GLU A 174 65.21 -31.58 8.45
CA GLU A 174 66.40 -31.51 7.58
C GLU A 174 67.63 -31.02 8.33
N ALA A 175 67.52 -29.91 9.07
CA ALA A 175 68.60 -29.37 9.89
C ALA A 175 69.06 -30.37 10.97
N THR A 176 68.11 -31.03 11.63
CA THR A 176 68.41 -32.05 12.65
C THR A 176 69.14 -33.25 12.01
N SER A 177 68.72 -33.70 10.83
CA SER A 177 69.40 -34.79 10.10
C SER A 177 70.82 -34.39 9.68
N ALA A 178 70.99 -33.20 9.12
CA ALA A 178 72.30 -32.68 8.72
C ALA A 178 73.25 -32.55 9.93
N PHE A 179 72.74 -32.12 11.08
CA PHE A 179 73.51 -32.01 12.32
C PHE A 179 73.97 -33.40 12.81
N HIS A 180 73.07 -34.40 12.83
CA HIS A 180 73.43 -35.77 13.17
C HIS A 180 74.47 -36.36 12.21
N HIS A 181 74.32 -36.11 10.90
CA HIS A 181 75.27 -36.56 9.90
C HIS A 181 76.66 -35.95 10.14
N ALA A 182 76.74 -34.63 10.39
CA ALA A 182 78.00 -33.96 10.71
C ALA A 182 78.65 -34.51 11.99
N LEU A 183 77.85 -34.78 13.03
CA LEU A 183 78.31 -35.43 14.27
C LEU A 183 78.90 -36.82 14.00
N ASN A 184 78.23 -37.64 13.20
CA ASN A 184 78.73 -38.96 12.83
C ASN A 184 80.04 -38.87 12.05
N ILE A 185 80.18 -37.95 11.09
CA ILE A 185 81.45 -37.74 10.37
C ILE A 185 82.56 -37.33 11.34
N ALA A 186 82.30 -36.39 12.24
CA ALA A 186 83.29 -35.96 13.22
C ALA A 186 83.73 -37.13 14.12
N GLN A 187 82.79 -37.99 14.49
CA GLN A 187 83.04 -39.18 15.30
C GLN A 187 83.86 -40.23 14.54
N THR A 188 83.59 -40.45 13.25
CA THR A 188 84.41 -41.35 12.42
C THR A 188 85.81 -40.81 12.19
N LEU A 189 85.97 -39.50 11.93
CA LEU A 189 87.29 -38.87 11.78
C LEU A 189 88.13 -38.94 13.06
N LEU A 190 87.49 -38.81 14.23
CA LEU A 190 88.15 -39.01 15.52
C LEU A 190 88.60 -40.47 15.70
N ALA A 191 87.78 -41.45 15.28
CA ALA A 191 88.15 -42.87 15.35
C ALA A 191 89.29 -43.24 14.37
N GLU A 192 89.33 -42.67 13.17
CA GLU A 192 90.42 -42.86 12.20
C GLU A 192 91.74 -42.22 12.66
N ALA A 193 91.69 -41.11 13.41
CA ALA A 193 92.88 -40.49 14.00
C ALA A 193 93.47 -41.28 15.18
N GLU A 194 92.72 -42.25 15.72
CA GLU A 194 93.14 -43.13 16.83
C GLU A 194 93.67 -44.50 16.37
N GLU A 195 93.69 -44.83 15.06
CA GLU A 195 94.41 -46.02 14.58
C GLU A 195 95.93 -45.74 14.47
N PRO A 196 96.79 -46.44 15.24
CA PRO A 196 98.23 -46.24 15.18
C PRO A 196 98.79 -46.86 13.90
N GLY A 197 99.51 -46.06 13.13
CA GLY A 197 100.37 -46.54 12.05
C GLY A 197 101.48 -47.44 12.61
N ASP A 198 101.20 -48.74 12.65
CA ASP A 198 102.17 -49.81 12.87
C ASP A 198 102.41 -50.54 11.54
N ASN A 199 103.41 -50.10 10.74
CA ASN A 199 104.53 -50.96 10.32
C ASN A 199 105.48 -50.37 9.25
N ALA A 200 106.77 -50.70 9.47
CA ALA A 200 107.91 -50.90 8.56
C ALA A 200 108.45 -49.67 7.80
N ILE A 201 109.76 -49.37 7.84
CA ILE A 201 110.91 -50.12 7.27
C ILE A 201 112.18 -49.63 8.04
N VAL A 202 112.95 -50.42 8.81
CA VAL A 202 114.00 -51.42 8.49
C VAL A 202 114.98 -51.05 7.37
N CYS A 203 116.19 -50.63 7.80
CA CYS A 203 117.47 -50.55 7.08
C CYS A 203 117.63 -49.53 5.94
#